data_AF-A0A9E2YQF4-F1
#
_entry.id   AF-A0A9E2YQF4-F1
#
_cell.length_a   1.000
_cell.length_b   1.000
_cell.length_c   1.000
_cell.angle_alpha   90.00
_cell.angle_beta   90.00
_cell.angle_gamma   90.00
#
_symmetry.space_group_name_H-M   'P 1'
#
loop_
_entity.id
_entity.type
_entity.pdbx_description
1 polymer ?
#
loop_
_entity_poly.entity_id
_entity_poly.type
_entity_poly.pdbx_seq_one_letter_code
_entity_poly.pdbx_strand_id
1 'polypeptide(L)' 'MNRLLVLLLFSLPLVATAEAPTKRLNDAADVLSEVMTAPDKGIPTDLLARARCVVIVPGLKSGAFGVGAKYGKGFFSC' A
#
# COMPACT_ATOMS: atom_id res chain seq x y z
N MET A 1 -7.95 42.30 -11.47
CA MET A 1 -7.97 41.86 -10.04
C MET A 1 -8.27 40.37 -9.81
N ASN A 2 -8.76 39.59 -10.79
CA ASN A 2 -9.13 38.18 -10.59
C ASN A 2 -8.01 37.14 -10.85
N ARG A 3 -6.82 37.56 -11.30
CA ARG A 3 -5.70 36.65 -11.61
C ARG A 3 -4.73 36.41 -10.44
N LEU A 4 -4.73 37.28 -9.44
CA LEU A 4 -3.88 37.17 -8.26
C LEU A 4 -4.37 36.09 -7.28
N LEU A 5 -5.67 35.81 -7.26
CA LEU A 5 -6.26 34.86 -6.30
C LEU A 5 -5.93 33.39 -6.64
N VAL A 6 -5.69 33.07 -7.92
CA VAL A 6 -5.36 31.69 -8.37
C VAL A 6 -3.94 31.28 -7.98
N LEU A 7 -3.00 32.23 -7.86
CA LEU A 7 -1.60 31.93 -7.49
C LEU A 7 -1.43 31.58 -6.00
N LEU A 8 -2.28 32.12 -5.13
CA LEU A 8 -2.25 31.87 -3.68
C LEU A 8 -2.77 30.49 -3.28
N LEU A 9 -3.56 29.83 -4.13
CA LEU A 9 -4.06 28.47 -3.89
C LEU A 9 -3.03 27.38 -4.25
N PHE A 10 -1.98 27.72 -5.01
CA PHE A 10 -0.98 26.75 -5.47
C PHE A 10 0.18 26.56 -4.47
N SER A 11 0.23 27.35 -3.40
CA SER A 11 1.27 27.28 -2.38
C SER A 11 0.94 26.34 -1.22
N LEU A 12 -0.13 25.54 -1.28
CA LEU A 12 -0.32 24.49 -0.28
C LEU A 12 0.80 23.45 -0.43
N PRO A 13 1.71 23.33 0.54
CA PRO A 13 2.64 22.21 0.54
C PRO A 13 1.80 20.95 0.69
N LEU A 14 1.91 20.04 -0.28
CA LEU A 14 1.39 18.69 -0.16
C LEU A 14 2.11 18.03 1.02
N VAL A 15 1.50 18.09 2.21
CA VAL A 15 2.01 17.40 3.40
C VAL A 15 1.93 15.91 3.11
N ALA A 16 3.04 15.35 2.65
CA ALA A 16 3.22 13.92 2.51
C ALA A 16 3.38 13.34 3.92
N THR A 17 2.29 12.81 4.49
CA THR A 17 2.33 12.09 5.76
C THR A 17 3.13 10.80 5.58
N ALA A 18 4.39 10.82 6.03
CA ALA A 18 5.18 9.61 6.16
C ALA A 18 4.70 8.84 7.39
N GLU A 19 3.89 7.81 7.21
CA GLU A 19 3.51 6.91 8.30
C GLU A 19 4.76 6.22 8.85
N ALA A 20 4.81 6.08 10.18
CA ALA A 20 5.92 5.44 10.88
C ALA A 20 6.14 4.01 10.32
N PRO A 21 7.40 3.58 10.10
CA PRO A 21 7.71 2.26 9.54
C PRO A 21 7.08 1.12 10.33
N THR A 22 7.05 1.25 11.66
CA THR A 22 6.48 0.27 12.58
C THR A 22 4.98 0.09 12.37
N LYS A 23 4.25 1.17 12.08
CA LYS A 23 2.81 1.10 11.84
C LYS A 23 2.53 0.31 10.57
N ARG A 24 3.26 0.58 9.49
CA ARG A 24 3.13 -0.16 8.22
C ARG A 24 3.53 -1.63 8.33
N LEU A 25 4.48 -1.95 9.20
CA LEU A 25 4.88 -3.33 9.45
C LEU A 25 3.76 -4.11 10.16
N ASN A 26 3.13 -3.50 11.17
CA ASN A 26 1.96 -4.08 11.83
C ASN A 26 0.79 -4.24 10.84
N ASP A 27 0.49 -3.20 10.06
CA ASP A 27 -0.57 -3.26 9.04
C ASP A 27 -0.32 -4.39 8.01
N ALA A 28 0.95 -4.64 7.64
CA ALA A 28 1.32 -5.74 6.76
C ALA A 28 1.08 -7.11 7.42
N ALA A 29 1.40 -7.27 8.71
CA ALA A 29 1.15 -8.49 9.46
C ALA A 29 -0.34 -8.76 9.66
N ASP A 30 -1.13 -7.72 9.90
CA ASP A 30 -2.58 -7.81 10.04
C ASP A 30 -3.24 -8.26 8.74
N VAL A 31 -2.88 -7.64 7.60
CA VAL A 31 -3.38 -8.04 6.28
C VAL A 31 -2.97 -9.47 5.94
N LEU A 32 -1.74 -9.88 6.25
CA LEU A 32 -1.31 -11.26 6.02
C LEU A 32 -2.16 -12.24 6.84
N SER A 33 -2.39 -11.95 8.12
CA SER A 33 -3.20 -12.80 9.00
C SER A 33 -4.64 -12.88 8.51
N GLU A 34 -5.23 -11.75 8.10
CA GLU A 34 -6.57 -11.68 7.55
C GLU A 34 -6.70 -12.56 6.30
N VAL A 35 -5.76 -12.43 5.34
CA VAL A 35 -5.72 -13.27 4.13
C VAL A 35 -5.54 -14.74 4.47
N MET A 36 -4.71 -15.08 5.46
CA MET A 36 -4.52 -16.47 5.91
C MET A 36 -5.79 -17.07 6.53
N THR A 37 -6.59 -16.26 7.21
CA THR A 37 -7.88 -16.68 7.82
C THR A 37 -9.08 -16.58 6.87
N ALA A 38 -8.93 -15.95 5.71
CA ALA A 38 -10.01 -15.75 4.75
C ALA A 38 -10.47 -17.09 4.15
N PRO A 39 -11.79 -17.38 4.13
CA PRO A 39 -12.33 -18.69 3.73
C PRO A 39 -12.20 -18.97 2.22
N ASP A 40 -12.08 -17.95 1.38
CA ASP A 40 -12.22 -18.12 -0.06
C ASP A 40 -10.92 -18.52 -0.77
N LYS A 41 -9.74 -18.01 -0.34
CA LYS A 41 -8.41 -18.27 -0.96
C LYS A 41 -7.22 -17.96 -0.03
N GLY A 42 -7.25 -18.45 1.21
CA GLY A 42 -6.07 -18.37 2.09
C GLY A 42 -4.82 -19.00 1.45
N ILE A 43 -3.65 -18.39 1.67
CA ILE A 43 -2.40 -18.93 1.11
C ILE A 43 -2.11 -20.26 1.82
N PRO A 44 -2.08 -21.40 1.11
CA PRO A 44 -1.85 -22.68 1.75
C PRO A 44 -0.45 -22.73 2.35
N THR A 45 -0.33 -23.26 3.57
CA THR A 45 0.90 -23.25 4.38
C THR A 45 2.06 -23.96 3.69
N ASP A 46 1.78 -24.97 2.85
CA ASP A 46 2.80 -25.65 2.04
C ASP A 46 3.43 -24.73 0.98
N LEU A 47 2.64 -23.82 0.37
CA LEU A 47 3.19 -22.83 -0.56
C LEU A 47 3.96 -21.73 0.16
N LEU A 48 3.52 -21.30 1.34
CA LEU A 48 4.29 -20.37 2.18
C LEU A 48 5.62 -20.98 2.63
N ALA A 49 5.63 -22.26 3.01
CA ALA A 49 6.83 -22.97 3.44
C ALA A 49 7.83 -23.21 2.30
N ARG A 50 7.35 -23.33 1.05
CA ARG A 50 8.21 -23.46 -0.14
C ARG A 50 8.60 -22.13 -0.76
N ALA A 51 7.96 -21.02 -0.38
CA ALA A 51 8.27 -19.70 -0.92
C ALA A 51 9.68 -19.28 -0.51
N ARG A 52 10.48 -18.83 -1.50
CA ARG A 52 11.82 -18.29 -1.25
C ARG A 52 11.78 -16.87 -0.69
N CYS A 53 10.77 -16.10 -1.07
CA CYS A 53 10.56 -14.73 -0.65
C CYS A 53 9.05 -14.43 -0.64
N VAL A 54 8.62 -13.60 0.30
CA VAL A 54 7.23 -13.12 0.43
C VAL A 54 7.23 -11.60 0.37
N VAL A 55 6.30 -11.02 -0.39
CA VAL A 55 6.11 -9.57 -0.51
C VAL A 55 4.72 -9.20 -0.06
N ILE A 56 4.62 -8.27 0.89
CA ILE A 56 3.35 -7.83 1.48
C ILE A 56 3.24 -6.32 1.28
N VAL A 57 2.20 -5.88 0.57
CA VAL A 57 1.96 -4.47 0.25
C VAL A 57 0.63 -4.02 0.84
N PRO A 58 0.62 -3.48 2.08
CA PRO A 58 -0.60 -2.96 2.68
C PRO A 58 -1.10 -1.74 1.90
N GLY A 59 -2.41 -1.67 1.64
CA GLY A 59 -3.04 -0.50 1.01
C GLY A 59 -2.70 -0.28 -0.46
N LEU A 60 -2.51 -1.36 -1.24
CA LEU A 60 -2.26 -1.31 -2.68
C LEU A 60 -3.31 -0.46 -3.42
N LYS A 61 -2.90 0.72 -3.90
CA LYS A 61 -3.82 1.64 -4.58
C LYS A 61 -3.81 1.35 -6.08
N SER A 62 -5.00 1.09 -6.59
CA SER A 62 -5.21 0.72 -7.99
C SER A 62 -5.83 1.90 -8.73
N GLY A 63 -5.14 2.45 -9.70
CA GLY A 63 -5.67 3.47 -10.62
C GLY A 63 -5.76 2.92 -12.02
N ALA A 64 -6.89 3.10 -12.69
CA ALA A 64 -7.06 2.71 -14.09
C ALA A 64 -7.59 3.91 -14.88
N PHE A 65 -6.69 4.59 -15.61
CA PHE A 65 -7.04 5.61 -16.60
C PHE A 65 -6.50 5.13 -17.96
N GLY A 66 -7.22 4.21 -18.60
CA GLY A 66 -6.81 3.57 -19.86
C GLY A 66 -5.72 2.50 -19.71
N VAL A 67 -4.69 2.77 -18.90
CA VAL A 67 -3.64 1.82 -18.52
C VAL A 67 -3.69 1.62 -17.01
N GLY A 68 -3.72 0.37 -16.54
CA GLY A 68 -3.77 0.05 -15.11
C GLY A 68 -2.42 0.32 -14.45
N ALA A 69 -2.37 1.27 -13.52
CA ALA A 69 -1.22 1.50 -12.66
C ALA A 69 -1.55 1.06 -11.23
N LYS A 70 -0.68 0.22 -10.66
CA LYS A 70 -0.74 -0.16 -9.25
C LYS A 70 0.40 0.55 -8.52
N TYR A 71 0.07 1.24 -7.43
CA TYR A 71 1.05 1.92 -6.59
C TYR A 71 0.82 1.55 -5.13
N GLY A 72 1.86 1.09 -4.46
CA GLY A 72 1.83 0.71 -3.05
C GLY A 72 3.25 0.66 -2.48
N LYS A 73 3.35 0.79 -1.17
CA LYS A 73 4.61 0.63 -0.42
C LYS A 73 4.42 -0.54 0.54
N GLY A 74 5.40 -1.44 0.57
CA GLY A 74 5.30 -2.67 1.34
C GLY A 74 6.66 -3.19 1.78
N PHE A 75 6.65 -4.39 2.34
CA PHE A 75 7.84 -5.08 2.83
C PHE A 75 8.02 -6.38 2.05
N PHE A 76 9.28 -6.79 1.91
CA PHE A 76 9.64 -8.11 1.39
C PHE A 76 10.49 -8.82 2.42
N SER A 77 10.29 -10.13 2.56
CA SER A 77 11.07 -10.99 3.43
C SER A 77 11.56 -12.19 2.63
N CYS A 78 12.87 -12.34 2.62
CA CYS A 78 13.64 -13.54 2.28
C CYS A 78 14.54 -13.78 3.51
#